data_AF-A0A949YFX8-F1
#
_entry.id   AF-A0A949YFX8-F1
#
_cell.length_a   1.000
_cell.length_b   1.000
_cell.length_c   1.000
_cell.angle_alpha   90.00
_cell.angle_beta   90.00
_cell.angle_gamma   90.00
#
_symmetry.space_group_name_H-M   'P 1'
#
loop_
_entity.id
_entity.type
_entity.pdbx_description
1 polymer ?
#
loop_
_entity_poly.entity_id
_entity_poly.type
_entity_poly.pdbx_seq_one_letter_code
_entity_poly.pdbx_strand_id
1 'polypeptide(L)' 'MVGHEPLPYDPRDPVVCMDESRKQLIAEVRPPLTAGRGRARRVDYEYERKGMCNLFLFFEPLRGWRHVWVTEQRRQVE' A
#
# COMPACT_ATOMS: atom_id res chain seq x y z
N MET A 1 -5.48 2.50 -22.52
CA MET A 1 -4.73 1.23 -22.39
C MET A 1 -4.63 0.65 -23.79
N VAL A 2 -3.44 0.67 -24.39
CA VAL A 2 -3.23 0.00 -25.68
C VAL A 2 -3.12 -1.49 -25.38
N GLY A 3 -4.01 -2.28 -25.97
CA GLY A 3 -3.97 -3.74 -25.86
C GLY A 3 -2.76 -4.27 -26.60
N HIS A 4 -1.66 -4.46 -25.88
CA HIS A 4 -0.55 -5.27 -26.35
C HIS A 4 -0.75 -6.67 -25.78
N GLU A 5 -0.75 -7.67 -26.66
CA GLU A 5 -0.78 -9.07 -26.24
C GLU A 5 0.46 -9.33 -25.37
N PRO A 6 0.31 -9.96 -24.18
CA PRO A 6 1.43 -10.19 -23.29
C PRO A 6 2.42 -11.13 -23.97
N LEU A 7 3.68 -10.69 -24.07
CA LEU A 7 4.76 -11.56 -24.54
C LEU A 7 4.85 -12.79 -23.62
N PRO A 8 5.19 -13.97 -24.16
CA PRO A 8 5.46 -15.13 -23.33
C PRO A 8 6.60 -14.84 -22.35
N TYR A 9 6.55 -15.44 -21.17
CA TYR A 9 7.59 -15.29 -20.16
C TYR A 9 8.94 -15.84 -20.65
N ASP A 10 9.99 -15.01 -20.65
CA ASP A 10 11.39 -15.43 -20.80
C ASP A 10 12.17 -15.11 -19.51
N PRO A 11 12.70 -16.12 -18.79
CA PRO A 11 13.47 -15.88 -17.56
C PRO A 11 14.78 -15.12 -17.78
N ARG A 12 15.25 -14.97 -19.03
CA ARG A 12 16.45 -14.18 -19.38
C ARG A 12 16.13 -12.71 -19.64
N ASP A 13 14.86 -12.38 -19.87
CA ASP A 13 14.36 -11.02 -20.10
C ASP A 13 13.10 -10.76 -19.27
N PRO A 14 13.24 -10.66 -17.93
CA PRO A 14 12.10 -10.46 -17.04
C PRO A 14 11.51 -9.07 -17.23
N VAL A 15 10.20 -9.00 -17.48
CA VAL A 15 9.47 -7.74 -17.50
C VAL A 15 9.23 -7.29 -16.06
N VAL A 16 10.02 -6.32 -15.59
CA VAL A 16 9.84 -5.71 -14.25
C VAL A 16 9.20 -4.34 -14.38
N CYS A 17 8.05 -4.18 -13.74
CA CYS A 17 7.37 -2.90 -13.58
C CYS A 17 7.71 -2.28 -12.22
N MET A 18 7.70 -0.95 -12.16
CA MET A 18 7.86 -0.19 -10.92
C MET A 18 6.78 0.87 -10.83
N ASP A 19 6.23 1.06 -9.63
CA ASP A 19 5.31 2.15 -9.30
C ASP A 19 5.63 2.73 -7.92
N GLU A 20 5.28 3.99 -7.70
CA GLU A 20 5.44 4.68 -6.42
C GLU A 20 4.10 5.24 -5.95
N SER A 21 3.77 5.00 -4.68
CA SER A 21 2.64 5.65 -4.04
C SER A 21 2.99 6.15 -2.64
N ARG A 22 2.29 7.19 -2.20
CA ARG A 22 2.42 7.74 -0.84
C ARG A 22 1.24 7.28 0.01
N LYS A 23 1.50 6.90 1.26
CA LYS A 23 0.46 6.57 2.23
C LYS A 23 0.53 7.48 3.44
N GLN A 24 -0.60 8.11 3.74
CA GLN A 24 -0.78 8.81 5.00
C GLN A 24 -0.95 7.79 6.12
N LEU A 25 -0.17 7.95 7.19
CA LEU A 25 -0.28 7.18 8.41
C LEU A 25 -1.27 7.89 9.34
N ILE A 26 -2.30 7.17 9.79
CA ILE A 26 -3.34 7.69 10.67
C ILE A 26 -3.57 6.74 11.84
N ALA A 27 -3.93 7.29 12.98
CA ALA A 27 -4.32 6.55 14.18
C ALA A 27 -5.70 7.00 14.66
N GLU A 28 -6.43 6.09 15.31
CA GLU A 28 -7.67 6.42 16.00
C GLU A 28 -7.35 7.31 17.21
N VAL A 29 -8.08 8.42 17.39
CA VAL A 29 -7.92 9.28 18.58
C VAL A 29 -8.51 8.60 19.82
N ARG A 30 -9.55 7.78 19.62
CA ARG A 30 -10.28 7.10 20.70
C ARG A 30 -10.46 5.62 20.36
N PRO A 31 -10.38 4.71 21.36
CA PRO A 31 -10.67 3.31 21.13
C PRO A 31 -12.10 3.08 20.61
N PRO A 32 -12.31 2.13 19.70
CA PRO A 32 -13.64 1.80 19.19
C PRO A 32 -14.54 1.27 20.30
N LEU A 33 -15.82 1.63 20.25
CA LEU A 33 -16.83 1.04 21.13
C LEU A 33 -17.12 -0.39 20.68
N THR A 34 -17.02 -1.33 21.61
CA THR A 34 -17.22 -2.76 21.35
C THR A 34 -18.64 -3.04 20.86
N ALA A 35 -18.76 -4.03 19.98
CA ALA A 35 -20.05 -4.56 19.59
C ALA A 35 -20.76 -5.22 20.79
N GLY A 36 -22.09 -5.24 20.77
CA GLY A 36 -22.93 -5.90 21.75
C GLY A 36 -24.24 -6.35 21.13
N ARG A 37 -25.10 -7.03 21.91
CA ARG A 37 -26.39 -7.51 21.40
C ARG A 37 -27.24 -6.34 20.90
N GLY A 38 -27.55 -6.33 19.60
CA GLY A 38 -28.29 -5.24 18.93
C GLY A 38 -27.49 -3.95 18.70
N ARG A 39 -26.16 -3.95 18.92
CA ARG A 39 -25.30 -2.79 18.71
C ARG A 39 -24.04 -3.18 17.93
N ALA A 40 -23.88 -2.61 16.73
CA ALA A 40 -22.66 -2.77 15.96
C ALA A 40 -21.47 -2.08 16.65
N ARG A 41 -20.25 -2.53 16.31
CA ARG A 41 -19.01 -1.83 16.64
C ARG A 41 -19.08 -0.41 16.08
N ARG A 42 -18.71 0.58 16.87
CA ARG A 42 -18.67 1.99 16.44
C ARG A 42 -17.23 2.50 16.54
N VAL A 43 -16.77 3.11 15.46
CA VAL A 43 -15.45 3.74 15.35
C VAL A 43 -15.70 5.25 15.23
N ASP A 44 -14.95 6.04 15.97
CA ASP A 44 -15.01 7.50 15.85
C ASP A 44 -14.42 7.94 14.49
N TYR A 45 -14.94 9.02 13.93
CA TYR A 45 -14.44 9.58 12.68
C TYR A 45 -13.17 10.42 12.87
N GLU A 46 -12.90 10.87 14.10
CA GLU A 46 -11.71 11.64 14.43
C GLU A 46 -10.43 10.79 14.34
N TYR A 47 -9.41 11.29 13.62
CA TYR A 47 -8.13 10.62 13.46
C TYR A 47 -6.95 11.56 13.72
N GLU A 48 -5.85 11.00 14.22
CA GLU A 48 -4.58 11.69 14.34
C GLU A 48 -3.70 11.42 13.12
N ARG A 49 -3.07 12.45 12.55
CA ARG A 49 -2.08 12.30 11.47
C ARG A 49 -0.72 11.92 12.05
N LYS A 50 -0.19 10.75 11.68
CA LYS A 50 1.13 10.23 12.09
C LYS A 50 2.20 10.36 11.00
N GLY A 51 2.01 11.29 10.07
CA GLY A 51 2.93 11.54 8.95
C GLY A 51 2.56 10.78 7.67
N MET A 52 3.56 10.58 6.81
CA MET A 52 3.43 9.90 5.52
C MET A 52 4.63 8.96 5.33
N CYS A 53 4.43 7.88 4.59
CA CYS A 53 5.50 7.02 4.06
C CYS A 53 5.39 6.89 2.53
N ASN A 54 6.48 6.45 1.92
CA ASN A 54 6.51 6.07 0.51
C ASN A 54 6.44 4.54 0.39
N LEU A 55 5.72 4.07 -0.62
CA LEU A 55 5.64 2.68 -1.03
C LEU A 55 6.22 2.58 -2.44
N PHE A 56 7.31 1.83 -2.57
CA PHE A 56 7.88 1.45 -3.85
C PHE A 56 7.46 0.03 -4.16
N LEU A 57 6.67 -0.17 -5.21
CA LEU A 57 6.23 -1.48 -5.67
C LEU A 57 7.08 -1.87 -6.89
N PHE A 58 7.71 -3.03 -6.82
CA PHE A 58 8.31 -3.71 -7.96
C PHE A 58 7.53 -4.99 -8.20
N PHE A 59 7.21 -5.29 -9.44
CA PHE A 59 6.53 -6.54 -9.76
C PHE A 59 6.86 -7.04 -11.15
N GLU A 60 6.82 -8.36 -11.28
CA GLU A 60 7.05 -9.08 -12.52
C GLU A 60 5.74 -9.80 -12.89
N PRO A 61 4.88 -9.17 -13.72
CA PRO A 61 3.50 -9.63 -13.93
C PRO A 61 3.43 -11.04 -14.53
N LEU A 62 4.38 -11.39 -15.41
CA LEU A 62 4.38 -12.69 -16.11
C LEU A 62 4.84 -13.86 -15.22
N ARG A 63 5.59 -13.57 -14.15
CA ARG A 63 6.06 -14.56 -13.16
C ARG A 63 5.19 -14.61 -11.90
N GLY A 64 4.38 -13.58 -11.67
CA GLY A 64 3.60 -13.44 -10.44
C GLY A 64 4.44 -13.05 -9.22
N TRP A 65 5.59 -12.41 -9.43
CA TRP A 65 6.46 -11.92 -8.36
C TRP A 65 6.17 -10.45 -8.04
N ARG A 66 6.26 -10.07 -6.76
CA ARG A 66 6.22 -8.67 -6.33
C ARG A 66 7.06 -8.45 -5.08
N HIS A 67 7.61 -7.25 -4.97
CA HIS A 67 8.31 -6.74 -3.81
C HIS A 67 7.79 -5.34 -3.49
N VAL A 68 7.53 -5.09 -2.21
CA VAL A 68 7.12 -3.76 -1.73
C VAL A 68 8.16 -3.29 -0.72
N TRP A 69 8.74 -2.13 -0.99
CA TRP A 69 9.59 -1.44 -0.04
C TRP A 69 8.86 -0.22 0.51
N VAL A 70 8.74 -0.15 1.83
CA VAL A 70 8.08 0.95 2.54
C VAL A 70 9.13 1.74 3.31
N THR A 71 9.14 3.06 3.16
CA THR A 71 9.98 3.92 4.00
C THR A 71 9.33 4.14 5.35
N GLU A 72 10.13 4.36 6.41
CA GLU A 72 9.58 4.66 7.73
C GLU A 72 8.81 5.99 7.73
N GLN A 73 9.35 6.99 7.04
CA GLN A 73 8.74 8.32 6.89
C GLN A 73 9.10 8.93 5.53
N ARG A 74 8.26 9.87 5.07
CA ARG A 74 8.46 10.71 3.89
C ARG A 74 9.04 12.05 4.33
N ARG A 75 10.29 12.02 4.78
CA ARG A 75 11.09 13.23 5.05
C ARG A 75 12.53 12.98 4.62
N GLN A 76 13.11 13.96 3.95
CA GLN A 76 14.56 14.04 3.80
C GLN A 76 15.15 14.32 5.18
N VAL A 77 15.91 13.37 5.71
CA VAL A 77 16.73 13.59 6.91
C VAL A 77 18.00 14.29 6.41
N GLU A 78 18.28 15.46 6.98
CA GLU A 78 19.51 16.24 6.75
C GLU A 78 20.68 15.62 7.53
#